data_AF-A0A8B9JQZ6-F1
#
_entry.id   AF-A0A8B9JQZ6-F1
#
_cell.length_a   1.000
_cell.length_b   1.000
_cell.length_c   1.000
_cell.angle_alpha   90.00
_cell.angle_beta   90.00
_cell.angle_gamma   90.00
#
_symmetry.space_group_name_H-M   'P 1'
#
loop_
_entity.id
_entity.type
_entity.pdbx_description
1 polymer ?
#
loop_
_entity_poly.entity_id
_entity_poly.type
_entity_poly.pdbx_seq_one_letter_code
_entity_poly.pdbx_strand_id
1 'polypeptide(L)'
;MPRVDADLKLDFKDVLFRPKRSSLKSRSEVDLQRTFTFRNSKQTYNGIPIIAANMDTTGTFEMAQVLSKHTLFTAIQKHYSLEEWKTFAAEHPECLEHVAASSGSGKADLEKLCSILEAIPLVKYICLDVANGYSEHFVEFVRTVREKFPNHTIMQAFKPKLLYSMNRSSVCSTGSSQ
;
A
#
# COMPACT_ATOMS: atom_id res chain seq x y z
N MET A 1 17.31 2.45 31.11
CA MET A 1 16.75 3.74 30.67
C MET A 1 16.32 3.62 29.21
N PRO A 2 15.16 4.16 28.80
CA PRO A 2 14.82 4.25 27.39
C PRO A 2 15.87 5.08 26.65
N ARG A 3 16.32 4.60 25.48
CA ARG A 3 17.30 5.30 24.64
C ARG A 3 16.58 6.45 23.93
N VAL A 4 16.84 7.68 24.35
CA VAL A 4 16.30 8.87 23.68
C VAL A 4 17.01 9.03 22.33
N ASP A 5 16.23 9.13 21.26
CA ASP A 5 16.72 9.46 19.93
C ASP A 5 16.75 10.99 19.80
N ALA A 6 17.94 11.56 19.60
CA ALA A 6 18.18 12.99 19.55
C ALA A 6 18.27 13.53 18.11
N ASP A 7 18.09 12.67 17.11
CA ASP A 7 18.22 13.07 15.71
C ASP A 7 17.10 14.03 15.29
N LEU A 8 17.44 15.01 14.45
CA LEU A 8 16.48 15.96 13.88
C LEU A 8 15.41 15.21 13.06
N LYS A 9 14.13 15.43 13.39
CA LYS A 9 12.99 14.89 12.67
C LYS A 9 12.28 16.03 11.92
N LEU A 10 12.06 15.86 10.62
CA LEU A 10 11.44 16.87 9.74
C LEU A 10 10.07 16.38 9.28
N ASP A 11 9.08 17.26 9.33
CA ASP A 11 7.74 17.11 8.73
C ASP A 11 7.62 17.94 7.45
N PHE A 12 6.52 17.76 6.69
CA PHE A 12 6.25 18.54 5.48
C PHE A 12 6.22 20.05 5.69
N LYS A 13 5.83 20.52 6.88
CA LYS A 13 5.78 21.94 7.24
C LYS A 13 7.17 22.58 7.43
N ASP A 14 8.20 21.75 7.63
CA ASP A 14 9.56 22.20 7.95
C ASP A 14 10.41 22.44 6.70
N VAL A 15 9.90 22.09 5.51
CA VAL A 15 10.65 22.10 4.25
C VAL A 15 9.88 22.77 3.12
N LEU A 16 10.63 23.33 2.16
CA LEU A 16 10.10 23.89 0.92
C LEU A 16 10.94 23.43 -0.26
N PHE A 17 10.30 23.26 -1.42
CA PHE A 17 11.03 23.04 -2.66
C PHE A 17 11.70 24.33 -3.13
N ARG A 18 13.00 24.27 -3.41
CA ARG A 18 13.73 25.39 -4.03
C ARG A 18 13.42 25.42 -5.54
N PRO A 19 12.85 26.52 -6.07
CA PRO A 19 12.62 26.65 -7.51
C PRO A 19 13.92 26.53 -8.31
N LYS A 20 13.83 25.95 -9.51
CA LYS A 20 14.94 25.84 -10.47
C LYS A 20 14.49 26.33 -11.84
N ARG A 21 15.45 26.79 -12.64
CA ARG A 21 15.18 27.17 -14.04
C ARG A 21 14.67 25.96 -14.81
N SER A 22 13.57 26.12 -15.55
CA SER A 22 12.93 25.07 -16.34
C SER A 22 12.71 25.56 -17.78
N SER A 23 12.64 24.61 -18.72
CA SER A 23 12.26 24.85 -20.12
C SER A 23 10.75 24.78 -20.36
N LEU A 24 9.97 24.29 -19.39
CA LEU A 24 8.51 24.16 -19.49
C LEU A 24 7.86 25.55 -19.54
N LYS A 25 6.94 25.73 -20.49
CA LYS A 25 6.22 27.01 -20.67
C LYS A 25 4.86 27.01 -19.98
N SER A 26 4.26 25.84 -19.81
CA SER A 26 2.94 25.66 -19.22
C SER A 26 2.90 24.48 -18.25
N ARG A 27 2.01 24.55 -17.26
CA ARG A 27 1.71 23.44 -16.33
C ARG A 27 1.08 22.24 -17.05
N SER A 28 0.43 22.46 -18.18
CA SER A 28 -0.18 21.39 -18.99
C SER A 28 0.84 20.50 -19.69
N GLU A 29 2.12 20.91 -19.76
CA GLU A 29 3.21 20.12 -20.35
C GLU A 29 3.81 19.11 -19.34
N VAL A 30 3.35 19.14 -18.09
CA VAL A 30 3.85 18.24 -17.03
C VAL A 30 3.16 16.88 -17.14
N ASP A 31 3.97 15.84 -17.29
CA ASP A 31 3.50 14.46 -17.19
C ASP A 31 3.56 13.97 -15.73
N LEU A 32 2.42 13.49 -15.23
CA LEU A 32 2.26 12.95 -13.88
C LEU A 32 2.30 11.41 -13.87
N GLN A 33 2.23 10.76 -15.02
CA GLN A 33 2.24 9.31 -15.11
C GLN A 33 3.61 8.75 -14.72
N ARG A 34 3.57 7.61 -14.04
CA ARG A 34 4.78 6.89 -13.61
C ARG A 34 4.64 5.43 -13.95
N THR A 35 5.70 4.89 -14.55
CA THR A 35 5.85 3.46 -14.79
C THR A 35 6.76 2.86 -13.73
N PHE A 36 6.28 1.84 -13.01
CA PHE A 36 7.07 1.11 -12.01
C PHE A 36 7.06 -0.38 -12.32
N THR A 37 8.20 -1.05 -12.18
CA THR A 37 8.29 -2.52 -12.16
C THR A 37 8.59 -2.97 -10.74
N PHE A 38 7.68 -3.72 -10.13
CA PHE A 38 7.79 -4.09 -8.73
C PHE A 38 8.79 -5.24 -8.52
N ARG A 39 9.64 -5.09 -7.50
CA ARG A 39 10.74 -6.02 -7.21
C ARG A 39 10.29 -7.48 -7.06
N ASN A 40 9.23 -7.73 -6.30
CA ASN A 40 8.84 -9.08 -5.90
C ASN A 40 7.81 -9.70 -6.83
N SER A 41 6.75 -8.96 -7.18
CA SER A 41 5.68 -9.46 -8.06
C SER A 41 6.04 -9.46 -9.54
N LYS A 42 7.08 -8.68 -9.93
CA LYS A 42 7.50 -8.43 -11.33
C LYS A 42 6.44 -7.75 -12.20
N GLN A 43 5.29 -7.39 -11.62
CA GLN A 43 4.23 -6.66 -12.31
C GLN A 43 4.70 -5.23 -12.62
N THR A 44 4.10 -4.65 -13.65
CA THR A 44 4.30 -3.26 -14.02
C THR A 44 3.04 -2.45 -13.71
N TYR A 45 3.24 -1.30 -13.07
CA TYR A 45 2.22 -0.28 -12.87
C TYR A 45 2.47 0.86 -13.85
N ASN A 46 1.39 1.41 -14.43
CA ASN A 46 1.40 2.67 -15.16
C ASN A 46 0.20 3.51 -14.70
N GLY A 47 0.44 4.71 -14.17
CA GLY A 47 -0.61 5.62 -13.73
C GLY A 47 -0.08 6.76 -12.88
N ILE A 48 -0.97 7.59 -12.33
CA ILE A 48 -0.60 8.68 -11.42
C ILE A 48 -0.52 8.11 -9.99
N PRO A 49 0.65 8.15 -9.32
CA PRO A 49 0.88 7.45 -8.06
C PRO A 49 0.30 8.19 -6.84
N ILE A 50 -1.00 8.50 -6.91
CA ILE A 50 -1.82 9.03 -5.82
C ILE A 50 -2.84 7.96 -5.48
N ILE A 51 -2.89 7.58 -4.21
CA ILE A 51 -3.68 6.46 -3.71
C ILE A 51 -4.72 6.98 -2.71
N ALA A 52 -6.00 6.72 -2.95
CA ALA A 52 -7.01 6.87 -1.92
C ALA A 52 -6.79 5.83 -0.81
N ALA A 53 -6.79 6.31 0.44
CA ALA A 53 -6.51 5.48 1.62
C ALA A 53 -7.64 4.47 1.87
N ASN A 54 -7.28 3.30 2.40
CA ASN A 54 -8.16 2.18 2.72
C ASN A 54 -9.06 2.39 3.96
N MET A 55 -9.48 3.64 4.19
CA MET A 55 -10.43 4.01 5.23
C MET A 55 -11.86 3.81 4.72
N ASP A 56 -12.78 3.45 5.61
CA ASP A 56 -14.20 3.24 5.34
C ASP A 56 -14.88 4.42 4.63
N THR A 57 -14.48 5.66 4.96
CA THR A 57 -15.04 6.88 4.35
C THR A 57 -14.30 7.37 3.09
N THR A 58 -13.17 6.75 2.73
CA THR A 58 -12.30 7.25 1.65
C THR A 58 -12.11 6.20 0.55
N GLY A 59 -11.74 4.97 0.91
CA GLY A 59 -11.45 3.87 0.00
C GLY A 59 -12.72 3.13 -0.43
N THR A 60 -13.73 3.85 -0.89
CA THR A 60 -15.02 3.29 -1.33
C THR A 60 -14.98 2.90 -2.81
N PHE A 61 -15.94 2.08 -3.26
CA PHE A 61 -16.05 1.71 -4.66
C PHE A 61 -16.38 2.93 -5.56
N GLU A 62 -17.21 3.84 -5.06
CA GLU A 62 -17.56 5.08 -5.76
C GLU A 62 -16.34 5.97 -5.94
N MET A 63 -15.45 6.03 -4.93
CA MET A 63 -14.17 6.74 -5.05
C MET A 63 -13.30 6.11 -6.13
N ALA A 64 -13.22 4.77 -6.18
CA ALA A 64 -12.45 4.07 -7.19
C ALA A 64 -12.95 4.36 -8.62
N GLN A 65 -14.27 4.45 -8.83
CA GLN A 65 -14.85 4.80 -10.13
C GLN A 65 -14.49 6.21 -10.60
N VAL A 66 -14.40 7.17 -9.68
CA VAL A 66 -14.04 8.55 -10.04
C VAL A 66 -12.54 8.66 -10.29
N LEU A 67 -11.72 8.02 -9.45
CA LEU A 67 -10.27 8.07 -9.55
C LEU A 67 -9.71 7.30 -10.76
N SER A 68 -10.35 6.19 -11.16
CA SER A 68 -9.92 5.41 -12.32
C SER A 68 -9.94 6.22 -13.62
N LYS A 69 -10.92 7.13 -13.78
CA LYS A 69 -11.01 8.06 -14.92
C LYS A 69 -9.79 8.97 -15.08
N HIS A 70 -9.03 9.15 -14.00
CA HIS A 70 -7.83 9.95 -13.96
C HIS A 70 -6.55 9.11 -13.86
N THR A 71 -6.62 7.78 -13.99
CA THR A 71 -5.49 6.85 -13.75
C THR A 71 -4.91 6.95 -12.33
N LEU A 72 -5.75 7.32 -11.35
CA LEU A 72 -5.40 7.30 -9.93
C LEU A 72 -5.76 5.94 -9.31
N PHE A 73 -5.17 5.67 -8.15
CA PHE A 73 -5.27 4.37 -7.48
C PHE A 73 -6.18 4.44 -6.26
N THR A 74 -6.86 3.34 -5.93
CA THR A 74 -7.65 3.22 -4.69
C THR A 74 -7.30 1.95 -3.91
N ALA A 75 -6.86 2.11 -2.66
CA ALA A 75 -6.85 0.98 -1.74
C ALA A 75 -8.25 0.86 -1.15
N ILE A 76 -8.98 -0.20 -1.52
CA ILE A 76 -10.38 -0.37 -1.11
C ILE A 76 -10.43 -0.80 0.35
N GLN A 77 -11.33 -0.20 1.11
CA GLN A 77 -11.55 -0.52 2.52
C GLN A 77 -11.99 -1.99 2.72
N LYS A 78 -11.66 -2.56 3.89
CA LYS A 78 -11.75 -4.02 4.10
C LYS A 78 -13.14 -4.54 4.49
N HIS A 79 -14.14 -3.67 4.67
CA HIS A 79 -15.45 -4.06 5.21
C HIS A 79 -16.42 -4.59 4.15
N TYR A 80 -16.26 -4.24 2.87
CA TYR A 80 -17.10 -4.77 1.78
C TYR A 80 -17.09 -6.30 1.68
N SER A 81 -18.26 -6.90 1.55
CA SER A 81 -18.45 -8.34 1.37
C SER A 81 -17.95 -8.82 0.00
N LEU A 82 -17.79 -10.14 -0.14
CA LEU A 82 -17.39 -10.75 -1.41
C LEU A 82 -18.41 -10.46 -2.53
N GLU A 83 -19.70 -10.45 -2.21
CA GLU A 83 -20.75 -10.20 -3.21
C GLU A 83 -20.71 -8.74 -3.71
N GLU A 84 -20.48 -7.78 -2.82
CA GLU A 84 -20.28 -6.38 -3.23
C GLU A 84 -19.06 -6.22 -4.13
N TRP A 85 -17.95 -6.92 -3.83
CA TRP A 85 -16.77 -6.95 -4.69
C TRP A 85 -17.06 -7.53 -6.07
N LYS A 86 -17.83 -8.62 -6.15
CA LYS A 86 -18.24 -9.23 -7.42
C LYS A 86 -19.11 -8.29 -8.24
N THR A 87 -20.09 -7.64 -7.60
CA THR A 87 -20.94 -6.64 -8.26
C THR A 87 -20.10 -5.50 -8.81
N PHE A 88 -19.21 -4.93 -7.98
CA PHE A 88 -18.30 -3.86 -8.42
C PHE A 88 -17.42 -4.30 -9.60
N ALA A 89 -16.86 -5.51 -9.56
CA ALA A 89 -16.03 -6.03 -10.64
C ALA A 89 -16.80 -6.29 -11.95
N ALA A 90 -18.08 -6.67 -11.85
CA ALA A 90 -18.95 -6.88 -13.00
C ALA A 90 -19.40 -5.56 -13.63
N GLU A 91 -19.69 -4.54 -12.81
CA GLU A 91 -20.16 -3.24 -13.27
C GLU A 91 -19.02 -2.32 -13.74
N HIS A 92 -17.84 -2.43 -13.13
CA HIS A 92 -16.70 -1.53 -13.33
C HIS A 92 -15.37 -2.26 -13.56
N PRO A 93 -15.27 -3.13 -14.59
CA PRO A 93 -14.05 -3.90 -14.86
C PRO A 93 -12.82 -3.02 -15.15
N GLU A 94 -13.02 -1.82 -15.69
CA GLU A 94 -11.96 -0.84 -15.97
C GLU A 94 -11.26 -0.32 -14.72
N CYS A 95 -11.94 -0.34 -13.57
CA CYS A 95 -11.37 0.13 -12.31
C CYS A 95 -10.38 -0.88 -11.71
N LEU A 96 -10.49 -2.16 -12.07
CA LEU A 96 -9.79 -3.26 -11.40
C LEU A 96 -8.26 -3.22 -11.57
N GLU A 97 -7.76 -2.51 -12.58
CA GLU A 97 -6.32 -2.33 -12.80
C GLU A 97 -5.65 -1.46 -11.72
N HIS A 98 -6.38 -0.53 -11.13
CA HIS A 98 -5.85 0.46 -10.18
C HIS A 98 -6.52 0.41 -8.80
N VAL A 99 -6.95 -0.79 -8.40
CA VAL A 99 -7.47 -1.04 -7.05
C VAL A 99 -6.66 -2.09 -6.32
N ALA A 100 -6.62 -1.98 -4.99
CA ALA A 100 -6.10 -3.00 -4.11
C ALA A 100 -7.16 -3.49 -3.12
N ALA A 101 -7.21 -4.81 -2.90
CA ALA A 101 -7.97 -5.38 -1.80
C ALA A 101 -7.17 -5.24 -0.50
N SER A 102 -7.80 -4.65 0.53
CA SER A 102 -7.14 -4.43 1.82
C SER A 102 -7.42 -5.55 2.83
N SER A 103 -6.45 -5.84 3.68
CA SER A 103 -6.55 -6.85 4.74
C SER A 103 -5.71 -6.47 5.96
N GLY A 104 -6.19 -6.81 7.15
CA GLY A 104 -5.37 -6.81 8.37
C GLY A 104 -4.56 -8.11 8.51
N SER A 105 -3.96 -8.34 9.69
CA SER A 105 -3.21 -9.57 9.97
C SER A 105 -4.02 -10.69 10.63
N GLY A 106 -5.35 -10.54 10.72
CA GLY A 106 -6.23 -11.53 11.35
C GLY A 106 -6.56 -12.69 10.40
N LYS A 107 -6.84 -13.87 10.95
CA LYS A 107 -7.20 -15.06 10.14
C LYS A 107 -8.45 -14.82 9.27
N ALA A 108 -9.51 -14.24 9.84
CA ALA A 108 -10.73 -13.92 9.10
C ALA A 108 -10.49 -12.88 7.99
N ASP A 109 -9.65 -11.87 8.24
CA ASP A 109 -9.27 -10.86 7.25
C ASP A 109 -8.49 -11.50 6.08
N LEU A 110 -7.64 -12.50 6.36
CA LEU A 110 -6.91 -13.25 5.34
C LEU A 110 -7.84 -14.15 4.52
N GLU A 111 -8.74 -14.89 5.17
CA GLU A 111 -9.71 -15.74 4.48
C GLU A 111 -10.57 -14.93 3.52
N LYS A 112 -11.06 -13.78 3.96
CA LYS A 112 -11.82 -12.84 3.12
C LYS A 112 -11.00 -12.33 1.93
N LEU A 113 -9.75 -11.93 2.17
CA LEU A 113 -8.84 -11.51 1.11
C LEU A 113 -8.66 -12.61 0.06
N CYS A 114 -8.41 -13.85 0.49
CA CYS A 114 -8.27 -14.99 -0.41
C CYS A 114 -9.52 -15.19 -1.27
N SER A 115 -10.70 -15.17 -0.65
CA SER A 115 -11.97 -15.32 -1.39
C SER A 115 -12.18 -14.24 -2.44
N ILE A 116 -11.79 -12.99 -2.15
CA ILE A 116 -11.89 -11.88 -3.11
C ILE A 116 -10.94 -12.08 -4.30
N LEU A 117 -9.66 -12.39 -4.04
CA LEU A 117 -8.65 -12.53 -5.09
C LEU A 117 -8.87 -13.78 -5.96
N GLU A 118 -9.36 -14.87 -5.38
CA GLU A 118 -9.73 -16.09 -6.11
C GLU A 118 -10.95 -15.84 -7.01
N ALA A 119 -11.94 -15.09 -6.53
CA ALA A 119 -13.14 -14.76 -7.30
C ALA A 119 -12.89 -13.70 -8.38
N ILE A 120 -11.91 -12.80 -8.18
CA ILE A 120 -11.66 -11.65 -9.05
C ILE A 120 -10.16 -11.58 -9.41
N PRO A 121 -9.69 -12.41 -10.35
CA PRO A 121 -8.27 -12.50 -10.73
C PRO A 121 -7.69 -11.21 -11.34
N LEU A 122 -8.55 -10.26 -11.73
CA LEU A 122 -8.14 -8.95 -12.25
C LEU A 122 -7.56 -8.03 -11.17
N VAL A 123 -7.90 -8.25 -9.89
CA VAL A 123 -7.34 -7.48 -8.77
C VAL A 123 -5.92 -7.96 -8.49
N LYS A 124 -4.91 -7.23 -8.99
CA LYS A 124 -3.49 -7.64 -8.90
C LYS A 124 -2.75 -7.06 -7.68
N TYR A 125 -3.42 -6.24 -6.88
CA TYR A 125 -2.81 -5.51 -5.78
C TYR A 125 -3.46 -5.86 -4.43
N ILE A 126 -2.61 -5.96 -3.41
CA ILE A 126 -2.99 -6.28 -2.05
C ILE A 126 -2.46 -5.16 -1.15
N CYS A 127 -3.31 -4.62 -0.26
CA CYS A 127 -2.91 -3.67 0.77
C CYS A 127 -2.98 -4.36 2.14
N LEU A 128 -1.83 -4.66 2.74
CA LEU A 128 -1.75 -5.21 4.09
C LEU A 128 -1.54 -4.06 5.07
N ASP A 129 -2.55 -3.77 5.89
CA ASP A 129 -2.56 -2.61 6.77
C ASP A 129 -2.71 -2.99 8.24
N VAL A 130 -1.75 -2.57 9.06
CA VAL A 130 -1.74 -2.76 10.51
C VAL A 130 -1.22 -1.51 11.23
N ALA A 131 -1.68 -1.27 12.46
CA ALA A 131 -1.21 -0.12 13.24
C ALA A 131 0.29 -0.18 13.58
N ASN A 132 0.86 -1.38 13.76
CA ASN A 132 2.27 -1.57 14.12
C ASN A 132 2.95 -2.58 13.18
N GLY A 133 3.60 -2.07 12.13
CA GLY A 133 4.32 -2.89 11.15
C GLY A 133 5.63 -3.51 11.64
N TYR A 134 6.12 -3.14 12.83
CA TYR A 134 7.38 -3.66 13.39
C TYR A 134 7.23 -5.01 14.10
N SER A 135 6.02 -5.55 14.17
CA SER A 135 5.77 -6.84 14.82
C SER A 135 6.28 -7.97 13.93
N GLU A 136 7.03 -8.92 14.51
CA GLU A 136 7.40 -10.18 13.85
C GLU A 136 6.17 -10.89 13.28
N HIS A 137 5.05 -10.90 14.02
CA HIS A 137 3.79 -11.45 13.52
C HIS A 137 3.35 -10.83 12.17
N PHE A 138 3.57 -9.54 11.95
CA PHE A 138 3.23 -8.90 10.67
C PHE A 138 4.20 -9.28 9.56
N VAL A 139 5.50 -9.39 9.86
CA VAL A 139 6.50 -9.87 8.90
C VAL A 139 6.16 -11.27 8.41
N GLU A 140 5.79 -12.15 9.34
CA GLU A 140 5.44 -13.54 9.06
C GLU A 140 4.16 -13.60 8.23
N PHE A 141 3.18 -12.77 8.58
CA PHE A 141 1.95 -12.63 7.81
C PHE A 141 2.21 -12.17 6.36
N VAL A 142 3.08 -11.19 6.15
CA VAL A 142 3.47 -10.74 4.80
C VAL A 142 4.13 -11.87 4.01
N ARG A 143 4.96 -12.71 4.65
CA ARG A 143 5.55 -13.89 4.01
C ARG A 143 4.48 -14.89 3.59
N THR A 144 3.54 -15.21 4.47
CA THR A 144 2.41 -16.10 4.15
C THR A 144 1.57 -15.58 2.98
N VAL A 145 1.27 -14.27 2.94
CA VAL A 145 0.51 -13.67 1.83
C VAL A 145 1.32 -13.73 0.53
N ARG A 146 2.64 -13.46 0.57
CA ARG A 146 3.51 -13.57 -0.61
C ARG A 146 3.59 -15.00 -1.15
N GLU A 147 3.68 -16.00 -0.28
CA GLU A 147 3.71 -17.41 -0.68
C GLU A 147 2.39 -17.83 -1.34
N LYS A 148 1.25 -17.37 -0.83
CA LYS A 148 -0.07 -17.62 -1.43
C LYS A 148 -0.28 -16.88 -2.75
N PHE A 149 0.17 -15.63 -2.84
CA PHE A 149 -0.06 -14.73 -3.97
C PHE A 149 1.27 -14.25 -4.59
N PRO A 150 2.06 -15.14 -5.22
CA PRO A 150 3.41 -14.84 -5.68
C PRO A 150 3.46 -13.74 -6.75
N ASN A 151 2.41 -13.64 -7.57
CA ASN A 151 2.34 -12.68 -8.68
C ASN A 151 1.63 -11.36 -8.33
N HIS A 152 1.03 -11.25 -7.14
CA HIS A 152 0.34 -10.02 -6.72
C HIS A 152 1.32 -9.00 -6.17
N THR A 153 1.09 -7.72 -6.46
CA THR A 153 1.85 -6.62 -5.85
C THR A 153 1.32 -6.38 -4.44
N ILE A 154 2.20 -6.41 -3.44
CA ILE A 154 1.82 -6.26 -2.03
C ILE A 154 2.32 -4.91 -1.52
N MET A 155 1.40 -4.07 -1.07
CA MET A 155 1.65 -2.87 -0.29
C MET A 155 1.57 -3.22 1.19
N GLN A 156 2.47 -2.64 1.98
CA GLN A 156 2.46 -2.72 3.43
C GLN A 156 2.21 -1.31 3.97
N ALA A 157 1.04 -1.10 4.54
CA ALA A 157 0.68 0.14 5.21
C ALA A 157 0.81 -0.09 6.73
N PHE A 158 1.49 0.83 7.39
CA PHE A 158 1.50 0.87 8.84
C PHE A 158 1.70 2.28 9.32
N LYS A 159 1.16 2.58 10.50
CA LYS A 159 1.41 3.88 11.12
C LYS A 159 2.88 3.94 11.51
N PRO A 160 3.64 4.97 11.06
CA PRO A 160 4.95 5.21 11.63
C PRO A 160 4.73 5.42 13.11
N LYS A 161 5.29 4.52 13.91
CA LYS A 161 5.22 4.61 15.36
C LYS A 161 6.01 5.87 15.70
N LEU A 162 5.33 6.93 16.16
CA LEU A 162 5.95 8.00 16.94
C LEU A 162 6.47 7.32 18.22
N LEU A 163 7.60 6.63 18.10
CA LEU A 163 8.29 6.02 19.23
C LEU A 163 8.87 7.16 20.05
N TYR A 164 8.22 7.48 21.17
CA TYR A 164 9.01 7.49 22.40
C TYR A 164 9.66 6.10 22.48
N SER A 165 10.92 6.04 22.09
CA SER A 165 11.75 4.84 22.00
C SER A 165 11.64 3.99 23.27
N MET A 166 10.92 2.87 23.15
CA MET A 166 11.10 1.70 24.01
C MET A 166 11.45 0.53 23.10
N ASN A 167 12.70 0.52 22.62
CA ASN A 167 13.29 -0.69 22.05
C ASN A 167 13.69 -1.64 23.18
N ARG A 168 13.02 -2.79 23.29
CA ARG A 168 13.61 -3.97 23.92
C ARG A 168 14.47 -4.66 22.85
N SER A 169 15.75 -4.69 23.12
CA SER A 169 16.77 -5.41 22.37
C SER A 169 16.52 -6.93 22.46
N SER A 170 16.51 -7.63 21.33
CA SER A 170 17.04 -8.99 21.29
C SER A 170 17.57 -9.37 19.90
N VAL A 171 18.89 -9.27 19.79
CA VAL A 171 19.81 -10.29 19.25
C VAL A 171 19.67 -10.68 17.77
N CYS A 172 20.61 -10.20 16.95
CA CYS A 172 21.21 -11.04 15.93
C CYS A 172 22.71 -10.71 15.85
N SER A 173 23.51 -11.61 16.43
CA SER A 173 24.97 -11.60 16.39
C SER A 173 25.44 -11.92 14.98
N THR A 174 26.10 -10.97 14.32
CA THR A 174 26.94 -11.26 13.16
C THR A 174 28.27 -11.82 13.66
N GLY A 175 28.49 -13.12 13.43
CA GLY A 175 29.81 -13.72 13.55
C GLY A 175 30.74 -13.14 12.48
N SER A 176 31.83 -12.54 12.92
CA SER A 176 33.00 -12.24 12.11
C SER A 176 34.00 -13.39 12.24
N SER A 177 34.19 -14.13 11.16
CA SER A 177 35.34 -15.00 10.97
C SER A 177 36.38 -14.26 10.13
N GLN A 178 37.38 -13.72 10.81
CA GLN A 178 38.81 -13.74 10.48
C GLN A 178 39.59 -13.28 11.71
#